data_AF-A0A938WYC0-F1
#
_entry.id   AF-A0A938WYC0-F1
#
_cell.length_a   1.000
_cell.length_b   1.000
_cell.length_c   1.000
_cell.angle_alpha   90.00
_cell.angle_beta   90.00
_cell.angle_gamma   90.00
#
_symmetry.space_group_name_H-M   'P 1'
#
loop_
_entity.id
_entity.type
_entity.pdbx_description
1 polymer ?
#
loop_
_entity_poly.entity_id
_entity_poly.type
_entity_poly.pdbx_seq_one_letter_code
_entity_poly.pdbx_strand_id
1 'polypeptide(L)'
;MDADVMRSAMREALALARRAGESGDVPVGAVVLDADGRVIGRGFNTRQADGDPLAHAEVLAMREAARTLASRRSSDVPEDASVDGAAGVTNPVPPASAARSPWNLADCTLVVTLEPCPMCAGACLQTHVGRIVFGAWDAKLGACGSVWDIPRDPHIGHSPEVIGGVMEDDCAAPLSDFFAARRSATGRI
;
A
#
# COMPACT_ATOMS: atom_id res chain seq x y z
N MET A 1 11.58 -1.30 -12.61
CA MET A 1 10.40 -2.16 -12.87
C MET A 1 9.80 -1.77 -14.20
N ASP A 2 9.35 -2.73 -15.00
CA ASP A 2 8.75 -2.49 -16.32
C ASP A 2 7.39 -1.77 -16.18
N ALA A 3 7.09 -0.85 -17.11
CA ALA A 3 5.81 -0.17 -17.20
C ALA A 3 4.64 -1.14 -17.42
N ASP A 4 4.86 -2.26 -18.12
CA ASP A 4 3.84 -3.29 -18.31
C ASP A 4 3.52 -4.04 -17.01
N VAL A 5 4.53 -4.29 -16.17
CA VAL A 5 4.34 -4.87 -14.83
C VAL A 5 3.52 -3.92 -13.95
N MET A 6 3.84 -2.62 -13.95
CA MET A 6 3.08 -1.61 -13.21
C MET A 6 1.60 -1.57 -13.62
N ARG A 7 1.33 -1.53 -14.94
CA ARG A 7 -0.05 -1.52 -15.46
C ARG A 7 -0.79 -2.82 -15.16
N SER A 8 -0.10 -3.96 -15.23
CA SER A 8 -0.70 -5.26 -14.88
C SER A 8 -1.10 -5.30 -13.40
N ALA A 9 -0.20 -4.88 -12.51
CA ALA A 9 -0.47 -4.79 -11.08
C ALA A 9 -1.60 -3.79 -10.76
N MET A 10 -1.64 -2.64 -11.45
CA MET A 10 -2.70 -1.65 -11.27
C MET A 10 -4.07 -2.19 -11.71
N ARG A 11 -4.14 -2.99 -12.79
CA ARG A 11 -5.38 -3.67 -13.18
C ARG A 11 -5.87 -4.66 -12.11
N GLU A 12 -4.96 -5.36 -11.46
CA GLU A 12 -5.32 -6.24 -10.32
C GLU A 12 -5.81 -5.42 -9.12
N ALA A 13 -5.14 -4.32 -8.80
CA ALA A 13 -5.58 -3.38 -7.76
C ALA A 13 -6.96 -2.79 -8.07
N LEU A 14 -7.27 -2.46 -9.33
CA LEU A 14 -8.60 -2.02 -9.77
C LEU A 14 -9.68 -3.11 -9.59
N ALA A 15 -9.35 -4.37 -9.84
CA ALA A 15 -10.28 -5.48 -9.58
C ALA A 15 -10.58 -5.61 -8.06
N LEU A 16 -9.59 -5.38 -7.21
CA LEU A 16 -9.77 -5.32 -5.75
C LEU A 16 -10.58 -4.09 -5.32
N ALA A 17 -10.35 -2.93 -5.93
CA ALA A 17 -11.11 -1.71 -5.67
C ALA A 17 -12.61 -1.87 -5.95
N ARG A 18 -12.97 -2.60 -7.03
CA ARG A 18 -14.37 -2.92 -7.36
C ARG A 18 -15.03 -3.72 -6.23
N ARG A 19 -14.33 -4.68 -5.63
CA ARG A 19 -14.83 -5.48 -4.50
C ARG A 19 -15.12 -4.62 -3.26
N ALA A 20 -14.27 -3.63 -2.96
CA ALA A 20 -14.54 -2.66 -1.88
C ALA A 20 -15.84 -1.85 -2.16
N GLY A 21 -16.02 -1.40 -3.40
CA GLY A 21 -17.24 -0.70 -3.81
C GLY A 21 -18.50 -1.56 -3.64
N GLU A 22 -18.43 -2.84 -4.01
CA GLU A 22 -19.52 -3.83 -3.85
C GLU A 22 -19.90 -4.05 -2.37
N SER A 23 -18.94 -3.95 -1.45
CA SER A 23 -19.20 -4.02 0.00
C SER A 23 -19.63 -2.69 0.63
N GLY A 24 -19.82 -1.63 -0.17
CA GLY A 24 -20.22 -0.29 0.31
C GLY A 24 -19.09 0.54 0.92
N ASP A 25 -17.85 0.05 0.81
CA ASP A 25 -16.63 0.75 1.18
C ASP A 25 -16.11 1.61 0.02
N VAL A 26 -15.29 2.62 0.33
CA VAL A 26 -14.67 3.45 -0.72
C VAL A 26 -13.83 2.54 -1.64
N PRO A 27 -14.00 2.59 -2.97
CA PRO A 27 -13.38 1.65 -3.91
C PRO A 27 -11.89 1.93 -4.09
N VAL A 28 -11.08 1.40 -3.18
CA VAL A 28 -9.62 1.44 -3.22
C VAL A 28 -9.08 0.03 -3.11
N GLY A 29 -8.14 -0.32 -3.98
CA GLY A 29 -7.46 -1.61 -3.99
C GLY A 29 -5.96 -1.43 -4.10
N ALA A 30 -5.22 -2.41 -3.57
CA ALA A 30 -3.77 -2.40 -3.55
C ALA A 30 -3.19 -3.81 -3.69
N VAL A 31 -2.00 -3.89 -4.26
CA VAL A 31 -1.17 -5.10 -4.31
C VAL A 31 0.27 -4.76 -3.91
N VAL A 32 0.98 -5.75 -3.37
CA VAL A 32 2.41 -5.66 -3.09
C VAL A 32 3.14 -6.65 -3.97
N LEU A 33 4.16 -6.17 -4.68
CA LEU A 33 5.03 -6.95 -5.55
C LEU A 33 6.37 -7.24 -4.84
N ASP A 34 6.91 -8.45 -5.01
CA ASP A 34 8.29 -8.75 -4.66
C ASP A 34 9.28 -8.21 -5.71
N ALA A 35 10.58 -8.41 -5.49
CA ALA A 35 11.66 -7.93 -6.36
C ALA A 35 11.58 -8.47 -7.80
N ASP A 36 10.95 -9.62 -7.99
CA ASP A 36 10.73 -10.25 -9.30
C ASP A 36 9.43 -9.78 -9.97
N GLY A 37 8.70 -8.86 -9.33
CA GLY A 37 7.42 -8.35 -9.82
C GLY A 37 6.23 -9.28 -9.57
N ARG A 38 6.36 -10.30 -8.70
CA ARG A 38 5.25 -11.20 -8.36
C ARG A 38 4.40 -10.61 -7.25
N VAL A 39 3.08 -10.69 -7.38
CA VAL A 39 2.17 -10.27 -6.32
C VAL A 39 2.28 -11.21 -5.12
N ILE A 40 2.67 -10.66 -3.97
CA ILE A 40 2.81 -11.37 -2.69
C ILE A 40 1.80 -10.90 -1.62
N GLY A 41 1.08 -9.81 -1.86
CA GLY A 41 0.02 -9.33 -0.99
C GLY A 41 -1.05 -8.56 -1.74
N ARG A 42 -2.29 -8.63 -1.25
CA ARG A 42 -3.47 -8.01 -1.84
C ARG A 42 -4.31 -7.36 -0.75
N GLY A 43 -4.95 -6.26 -1.08
CA GLY A 43 -5.82 -5.56 -0.16
C GLY A 43 -6.84 -4.71 -0.89
N PHE A 44 -7.99 -4.54 -0.28
CA PHE A 44 -8.98 -3.54 -0.67
C PHE A 44 -9.56 -2.93 0.60
N ASN A 45 -10.06 -1.72 0.52
CA ASN A 45 -10.61 -1.04 1.69
C ASN A 45 -11.83 -1.81 2.25
N THR A 46 -11.77 -2.20 3.52
CA THR A 46 -12.85 -2.89 4.24
C THR A 46 -13.23 -2.17 5.54
N ARG A 47 -12.90 -0.88 5.65
CA ARG A 47 -13.12 -0.06 6.85
C ARG A 47 -14.54 -0.15 7.40
N GLN A 48 -15.55 -0.05 6.53
CA GLN A 48 -16.95 -0.14 6.93
C GLN A 48 -17.40 -1.59 7.10
N ALA A 49 -17.00 -2.47 6.18
CA ALA A 49 -17.37 -3.88 6.20
C ALA A 49 -16.90 -4.59 7.48
N ASP A 50 -15.68 -4.31 7.93
CA ASP A 50 -15.06 -4.95 9.09
C ASP A 50 -15.18 -4.11 10.37
N GLY A 51 -15.61 -2.84 10.27
CA GLY A 51 -15.58 -1.89 11.38
C GLY A 51 -14.17 -1.55 11.88
N ASP A 52 -13.13 -1.83 11.09
CA ASP A 52 -11.73 -1.55 11.41
C ASP A 52 -11.30 -0.21 10.79
N PRO A 53 -11.02 0.83 11.61
CA PRO A 53 -10.60 2.13 11.10
C PRO A 53 -9.27 2.11 10.34
N LEU A 54 -8.45 1.07 10.48
CA LEU A 54 -7.14 0.92 9.84
C LEU A 54 -7.18 0.00 8.61
N ALA A 55 -8.33 -0.57 8.25
CA ALA A 55 -8.49 -1.53 7.16
C ALA A 55 -8.51 -0.87 5.76
N HIS A 56 -7.48 -0.08 5.49
CA HIS A 56 -7.20 0.48 4.18
C HIS A 56 -6.49 -0.55 3.30
N ALA A 57 -6.66 -0.41 1.97
CA ALA A 57 -6.15 -1.36 0.99
C ALA A 57 -4.64 -1.60 1.14
N GLU A 58 -3.87 -0.53 1.31
CA GLU A 58 -2.41 -0.54 1.44
C GLU A 58 -1.96 -1.32 2.67
N VAL A 59 -2.61 -1.06 3.82
CA VAL A 59 -2.31 -1.72 5.09
C VAL A 59 -2.59 -3.22 5.00
N LEU A 60 -3.73 -3.60 4.41
CA LEU A 60 -4.10 -5.00 4.25
C LEU A 60 -3.16 -5.73 3.27
N ALA A 61 -2.78 -5.08 2.16
CA ALA A 61 -1.84 -5.65 1.20
C ALA A 61 -0.45 -5.86 1.80
N MET A 62 0.07 -4.91 2.58
CA MET A 62 1.35 -5.05 3.29
C MET A 62 1.30 -6.14 4.37
N ARG A 63 0.17 -6.26 5.10
CA ARG A 63 -0.03 -7.35 6.07
C ARG A 63 -0.01 -8.73 5.40
N GLU A 64 -0.66 -8.88 4.25
CA GLU A 64 -0.61 -10.14 3.49
C GLU A 64 0.80 -10.42 2.95
N ALA A 65 1.47 -9.41 2.38
CA ALA A 65 2.84 -9.55 1.89
C ALA A 65 3.80 -10.06 2.98
N ALA A 66 3.72 -9.48 4.18
CA ALA A 66 4.55 -9.91 5.31
C ALA A 66 4.28 -11.38 5.70
N ARG A 67 3.01 -11.82 5.70
CA ARG A 67 2.66 -13.23 5.95
C ARG A 67 3.19 -14.15 4.86
N THR A 68 3.09 -13.75 3.59
CA THR A 68 3.64 -14.50 2.47
C THR A 68 5.15 -14.68 2.61
N LEU A 69 5.89 -13.61 2.96
CA LEU A 69 7.33 -13.70 3.21
C LEU A 69 7.66 -14.59 4.42
N ALA A 70 6.87 -14.53 5.49
CA ALA A 70 7.05 -15.40 6.65
C ALA A 70 6.87 -16.89 6.28
N SER A 71 5.85 -17.21 5.47
CA SER A 71 5.61 -18.59 5.01
C SER A 71 6.74 -19.12 4.13
N ARG A 72 7.35 -18.28 3.30
CA ARG A 72 8.51 -18.63 2.44
C ARG A 72 9.79 -18.87 3.25
N ARG A 73 9.92 -18.28 4.45
CA ARG A 73 11.06 -18.49 5.35
C ARG A 73 10.99 -19.79 6.13
N SER A 74 9.80 -20.28 6.48
CA SER A 74 9.66 -21.52 7.25
C SER A 74 10.16 -22.78 6.51
N SER A 75 10.41 -22.69 5.20
CA SER A 75 11.07 -23.74 4.41
C SER A 75 12.60 -23.81 4.58
N ASP A 76 13.23 -22.79 5.21
CA ASP A 76 14.68 -22.69 5.43
C ASP A 76 14.98 -22.16 6.87
N VAL A 77 15.36 -23.02 7.85
CA VAL A 77 15.59 -22.61 9.27
C VAL A 77 17.03 -23.00 9.71
N PRO A 78 17.79 -22.14 10.40
CA PRO A 78 17.79 -22.10 11.88
C PRO A 78 17.41 -20.77 12.53
N GLU A 79 17.00 -20.91 13.79
CA GLU A 79 16.37 -19.98 14.71
C GLU A 79 17.41 -19.25 15.59
N ASP A 80 17.85 -18.06 15.16
CA ASP A 80 18.24 -16.99 16.08
C ASP A 80 18.01 -15.63 15.38
N ALA A 81 17.24 -14.76 16.04
CA ALA A 81 17.23 -13.33 15.75
C ALA A 81 16.71 -12.66 17.03
N SER A 82 17.65 -12.44 17.94
CA SER A 82 17.47 -11.63 19.14
C SER A 82 16.82 -10.29 18.77
N VAL A 83 15.66 -10.03 19.36
CA VAL A 83 15.05 -8.70 19.43
C VAL A 83 15.76 -7.91 20.51
N ASP A 84 16.94 -7.38 20.21
CA ASP A 84 17.63 -6.43 21.09
C ASP A 84 17.90 -5.13 20.35
N GLY A 85 17.46 -4.01 20.94
CA GLY A 85 18.04 -2.69 20.69
C GLY A 85 17.09 -1.59 20.24
N ALA A 86 16.24 -1.11 21.16
CA ALA A 86 15.77 0.27 21.08
C ALA A 86 16.96 1.22 21.31
N ALA A 87 17.40 1.95 20.29
CA ALA A 87 18.29 3.11 20.46
C ALA A 87 18.29 4.02 19.21
N GLY A 88 17.45 5.06 19.23
CA GLY A 88 17.47 6.19 18.27
C GLY A 88 16.11 6.46 17.61
N VAL A 89 15.70 7.72 17.52
CA VAL A 89 14.50 8.19 16.78
C VAL A 89 14.60 7.95 15.25
N THR A 90 15.71 7.39 14.79
CA THR A 90 15.92 6.95 13.42
C THR A 90 15.65 5.46 13.33
N ASN A 91 14.75 5.03 12.45
CA ASN A 91 14.52 3.62 12.12
C ASN A 91 15.42 3.25 10.92
N PRO A 92 16.68 2.83 11.12
CA PRO A 92 17.59 2.56 10.01
C PRO A 92 17.09 1.35 9.21
N VAL A 93 17.00 1.51 7.89
CA VAL A 93 16.76 0.38 7.00
C VAL A 93 18.01 -0.50 6.98
N PRO A 94 17.96 -1.76 7.43
CA PRO A 94 19.11 -2.65 7.31
C PRO A 94 19.45 -2.89 5.83
N PRO A 95 20.72 -3.11 5.48
CA PRO A 95 21.15 -3.32 4.09
C PRO A 95 20.50 -4.57 3.46
N ALA A 96 20.38 -4.56 2.13
CA ALA A 96 19.61 -5.53 1.33
C ALA A 96 20.11 -6.99 1.34
N SER A 97 21.22 -7.29 1.99
CA SER A 97 21.87 -8.62 1.92
C SER A 97 21.72 -9.49 3.16
N ALA A 98 21.10 -9.01 4.24
CA ALA A 98 20.80 -9.84 5.41
C ALA A 98 19.43 -10.51 5.26
N ALA A 99 19.24 -11.69 5.87
CA ALA A 99 17.94 -12.34 5.98
C ALA A 99 16.92 -11.38 6.65
N ARG A 100 16.21 -10.58 5.85
CA ARG A 100 15.25 -9.58 6.33
C ARG A 100 14.05 -10.24 7.01
N SER A 101 13.75 -9.80 8.23
CA SER A 101 12.51 -10.19 8.93
C SER A 101 11.29 -10.00 8.02
N PRO A 102 10.28 -10.88 8.06
CA PRO A 102 9.16 -10.86 7.11
C PRO A 102 8.32 -9.57 7.12
N TRP A 103 8.42 -8.73 8.15
CA TRP A 103 7.76 -7.42 8.17
C TRP A 103 8.47 -6.34 7.35
N ASN A 104 9.75 -6.55 6.99
CA ASN A 104 10.55 -5.59 6.24
C ASN A 104 10.36 -5.81 4.74
N LEU A 105 9.72 -4.83 4.09
CA LEU A 105 9.29 -4.83 2.70
C LEU A 105 10.19 -3.98 1.81
N ALA A 106 11.45 -3.77 2.18
CA ALA A 106 12.39 -2.91 1.45
C ALA A 106 12.59 -3.25 -0.03
N ASP A 107 12.51 -4.53 -0.38
CA ASP A 107 12.67 -4.98 -1.76
C ASP A 107 11.31 -5.12 -2.48
N CYS A 108 10.23 -4.64 -1.86
CA CYS A 108 8.87 -4.72 -2.38
C CYS A 108 8.40 -3.40 -2.98
N THR A 109 7.42 -3.49 -3.89
CA THR A 109 6.68 -2.35 -4.43
C THR A 109 5.22 -2.42 -4.03
N LEU A 110 4.70 -1.38 -3.38
CA LEU A 110 3.27 -1.17 -3.21
C LEU A 110 2.67 -0.54 -4.49
N VAL A 111 1.57 -1.10 -4.99
CA VAL A 111 0.77 -0.53 -6.09
C VAL A 111 -0.65 -0.33 -5.59
N VAL A 112 -1.21 0.89 -5.65
CA VAL A 112 -2.53 1.24 -5.10
C VAL A 112 -3.33 2.14 -6.04
N THR A 113 -4.64 1.98 -6.10
CA THR A 113 -5.48 2.75 -7.05
C THR A 113 -5.63 4.22 -6.68
N LEU A 114 -5.47 4.60 -5.42
CA LEU A 114 -5.58 5.98 -4.94
C LEU A 114 -4.31 6.35 -4.15
N GLU A 115 -3.89 7.61 -4.25
CA GLU A 115 -2.77 8.14 -3.50
C GLU A 115 -2.88 7.81 -1.99
N PRO A 116 -1.83 7.25 -1.37
CA PRO A 116 -1.87 6.91 0.05
C PRO A 116 -2.12 8.12 0.96
N CYS A 117 -2.97 7.92 1.97
CA CYS A 117 -3.17 8.91 3.04
C CYS A 117 -2.01 8.92 4.06
N PRO A 118 -1.97 9.85 5.04
CA PRO A 118 -0.85 9.93 5.99
C PRO A 118 -0.58 8.63 6.76
N MET A 119 -1.65 7.90 7.11
CA MET A 119 -1.55 6.61 7.77
C MET A 119 -0.83 5.58 6.89
N CYS A 120 -1.25 5.46 5.63
CA CYS A 120 -0.71 4.47 4.71
C CYS A 120 0.71 4.82 4.25
N ALA A 121 1.00 6.10 4.00
CA ALA A 121 2.34 6.58 3.71
C ALA A 121 3.30 6.31 4.89
N GLY A 122 2.87 6.62 6.12
CA GLY A 122 3.62 6.28 7.33
C GLY A 122 3.83 4.78 7.50
N ALA A 123 2.82 3.95 7.20
CA ALA A 123 2.95 2.50 7.24
C ALA A 123 3.95 1.96 6.20
N CYS A 124 4.00 2.54 5.00
CA CYS A 124 5.03 2.20 4.00
C CYS A 124 6.43 2.47 4.53
N LEU A 125 6.63 3.59 5.22
CA LEU A 125 7.91 3.92 5.83
C LEU A 125 8.27 2.97 6.97
N GLN A 126 7.33 2.64 7.85
CA GLN A 126 7.57 1.75 8.98
C GLN A 126 7.81 0.30 8.58
N THR A 127 7.34 -0.10 7.40
CA THR A 127 7.61 -1.41 6.78
C THR A 127 8.75 -1.34 5.77
N HIS A 128 9.36 -0.17 5.60
CA HIS A 128 10.48 0.10 4.69
C HIS A 128 10.18 -0.10 3.21
N VAL A 129 8.92 -0.10 2.74
CA VAL A 129 8.56 -0.29 1.33
C VAL A 129 9.51 0.49 0.40
N GLY A 130 10.09 -0.21 -0.57
CA GLY A 130 11.11 0.37 -1.46
C GLY A 130 10.52 1.30 -2.53
N ARG A 131 9.27 1.04 -2.95
CA ARG A 131 8.58 1.83 -3.97
C ARG A 131 7.08 1.89 -3.72
N ILE A 132 6.50 3.07 -3.92
CA ILE A 132 5.07 3.35 -3.89
C ILE A 132 4.65 3.76 -5.31
N VAL A 133 3.71 3.02 -5.89
CA VAL A 133 3.08 3.33 -7.16
C VAL A 133 1.60 3.58 -6.91
N PHE A 134 1.07 4.71 -7.36
CA PHE A 134 -0.36 4.98 -7.24
C PHE A 134 -1.01 5.47 -8.52
N GLY A 135 -2.32 5.26 -8.62
CA GLY A 135 -3.15 5.65 -9.75
C GLY A 135 -3.64 7.09 -9.65
N ALA A 136 -4.80 7.27 -9.03
CA ALA A 136 -5.43 8.57 -8.89
C ALA A 136 -4.81 9.41 -7.75
N TRP A 137 -4.75 10.73 -7.94
CA TRP A 137 -4.36 11.67 -6.89
C TRP A 137 -5.50 11.91 -5.89
N ASP A 138 -5.16 12.15 -4.62
CA ASP A 138 -6.13 12.50 -3.56
C ASP A 138 -5.91 13.94 -3.08
N ALA A 139 -6.70 14.87 -3.62
CA ALA A 139 -6.64 16.29 -3.27
C ALA A 139 -7.04 16.60 -1.82
N LYS A 140 -7.62 15.65 -1.08
CA LYS A 140 -8.11 15.86 0.29
C LYS A 140 -7.18 15.25 1.34
N LEU A 141 -6.68 14.04 1.10
CA LEU A 141 -5.88 13.29 2.08
C LEU A 141 -4.57 12.75 1.51
N GLY A 142 -4.22 13.03 0.26
CA GLY A 142 -3.02 12.49 -0.37
C GLY A 142 -1.73 12.94 0.32
N ALA A 143 -0.90 11.96 0.68
CA ALA A 143 0.33 12.17 1.45
C ALA A 143 1.60 11.77 0.70
N CYS A 144 1.52 11.55 -0.62
CA CYS A 144 2.64 11.21 -1.49
C CYS A 144 2.87 12.28 -2.59
N GLY A 145 2.37 13.50 -2.37
CA GLY A 145 2.57 14.67 -3.22
C GLY A 145 1.39 15.63 -3.31
N SER A 146 0.15 15.23 -2.96
CA SER A 146 -1.01 16.16 -3.02
C SER A 146 -1.02 17.18 -1.89
N VAL A 147 -1.29 16.72 -0.66
CA VAL A 147 -1.43 17.59 0.53
C VAL A 147 -0.15 17.55 1.35
N TRP A 148 0.41 16.35 1.49
CA TRP A 148 1.73 16.12 2.09
C TRP A 148 2.59 15.32 1.13
N ASP A 149 3.90 15.36 1.36
CA ASP A 149 4.86 14.45 0.73
C ASP A 149 5.68 13.76 1.82
N ILE A 150 5.00 12.89 2.57
CA ILE A 150 5.58 12.16 3.71
C ILE A 150 6.77 11.29 3.26
N PRO A 151 6.71 10.51 2.16
CA PRO A 151 7.84 9.69 1.73
C PRO A 151 9.12 10.47 1.42
N ARG A 152 9.00 11.76 1.07
CA ARG A 152 10.14 12.63 0.75
C ARG A 152 10.53 13.59 1.87
N ASP A 153 9.98 13.44 3.09
CA ASP A 153 10.42 14.23 4.24
C ASP A 153 11.88 13.86 4.60
N PRO A 154 12.81 14.83 4.60
CA PRO A 154 14.24 14.57 4.81
C PRO A 154 14.57 14.03 6.22
N HIS A 155 13.67 14.15 7.19
CA HIS A 155 13.91 13.67 8.56
C HIS A 155 13.69 12.15 8.73
N ILE A 156 13.12 11.48 7.73
CA ILE A 156 12.72 10.06 7.79
C ILE A 156 13.87 9.13 7.41
N GLY A 157 14.86 9.62 6.66
CA GLY A 157 16.04 8.88 6.24
C GLY A 157 15.79 8.00 5.01
N HIS A 158 15.03 6.91 5.14
CA HIS A 158 14.65 6.07 3.99
C HIS A 158 13.49 6.71 3.22
N SER A 159 13.70 6.91 1.93
CA SER A 159 12.70 7.45 1.02
C SER A 159 12.36 6.40 -0.05
N PRO A 160 11.13 5.84 -0.02
CA PRO A 160 10.63 5.04 -1.13
C PRO A 160 10.69 5.84 -2.43
N GLU A 161 10.94 5.16 -3.55
CA GLU A 161 10.64 5.75 -4.85
C GLU A 161 9.12 5.92 -4.97
N VAL A 162 8.65 7.11 -5.36
CA VAL A 162 7.21 7.40 -5.51
C VAL A 162 6.88 7.69 -6.97
N ILE A 163 5.94 6.93 -7.52
CA ILE A 163 5.43 7.06 -8.89
C ILE A 163 3.91 7.25 -8.83
N GLY A 164 3.42 8.44 -9.19
CA GLY A 164 1.99 8.76 -9.26
C GLY A 164 1.44 8.78 -10.68
N GLY A 165 0.11 8.77 -10.81
CA GLY A 165 -0.59 8.95 -12.08
C GLY A 165 -0.65 7.71 -12.98
N VAL A 166 -0.39 6.51 -12.46
CA VAL A 166 -0.42 5.28 -13.26
C VAL A 166 -1.86 4.85 -13.50
N MET A 167 -2.33 4.96 -14.75
CA MET A 167 -3.73 4.69 -15.10
C MET A 167 -4.71 5.57 -14.31
N GLU A 168 -4.36 6.85 -14.14
CA GLU A 168 -5.09 7.81 -13.30
C GLU A 168 -6.60 7.84 -13.58
N ASP A 169 -7.01 7.99 -14.84
CA ASP A 169 -8.43 8.07 -15.21
C ASP A 169 -9.20 6.79 -14.83
N ASP A 170 -8.61 5.61 -15.10
CA ASP A 170 -9.20 4.32 -14.75
C ASP A 170 -9.33 4.15 -13.23
N CYS A 171 -8.41 4.72 -12.47
CA CYS A 171 -8.39 4.71 -11.01
C CYS A 171 -9.35 5.73 -10.38
N ALA A 172 -9.56 6.88 -11.02
CA ALA A 172 -10.47 7.92 -10.55
C ALA A 172 -11.94 7.59 -10.82
N ALA A 173 -12.23 6.82 -11.87
CA ALA A 173 -13.59 6.50 -12.28
C ALA A 173 -14.42 5.76 -11.20
N PRO A 174 -13.94 4.67 -10.57
CA PRO A 174 -14.69 3.98 -9.51
C PRO A 174 -15.05 4.88 -8.32
N LEU A 175 -14.15 5.77 -7.91
CA LEU A 175 -14.38 6.72 -6.82
C LEU A 175 -15.50 7.71 -7.17
N SER A 176 -15.45 8.24 -8.39
CA SER A 176 -16.44 9.19 -8.90
C SER A 176 -17.84 8.57 -8.93
N ASP A 177 -17.95 7.36 -9.48
CA ASP A 177 -19.21 6.60 -9.55
C ASP A 177 -19.77 6.30 -8.16
N PHE A 178 -18.92 5.85 -7.25
CA PHE A 178 -19.31 5.52 -5.88
C PHE A 178 -19.88 6.73 -5.12
N PHE A 179 -19.21 7.89 -5.18
CA PHE A 179 -19.70 9.08 -4.49
C PHE A 179 -20.92 9.70 -5.19
N ALA A 180 -21.03 9.59 -6.52
CA ALA A 180 -22.23 10.00 -7.25
C ALA A 180 -23.45 9.20 -6.79
N ALA A 181 -23.33 7.87 -6.74
CA ALA A 181 -24.41 6.99 -6.26
C ALA A 181 -24.85 7.32 -4.82
N ARG A 182 -23.90 7.60 -3.91
CA ARG A 182 -24.23 7.96 -2.52
C ARG A 182 -24.92 9.33 -2.40
N ARG A 183 -24.51 10.33 -3.18
CA ARG A 183 -25.21 11.64 -3.21
C ARG A 183 -26.66 11.48 -3.66
N SER A 184 -26.90 10.65 -4.68
CA SER A 184 -28.25 10.35 -5.16
C SER A 184 -29.10 9.58 -4.14
N ALA A 185 -28.48 8.71 -3.33
CA ALA A 185 -29.17 7.95 -2.29
C ALA A 185 -29.54 8.81 -1.06
N THR A 186 -28.71 9.79 -0.68
CA THR A 186 -28.94 10.67 0.48
C THR A 186 -29.89 11.85 0.17
N GLY A 187 -30.13 12.19 -1.09
CA GLY A 187 -31.02 13.28 -1.52
C GLY A 187 -32.53 13.01 -1.43
N ARG A 188 -32.99 12.23 -0.43
CA ARG A 188 -34.41 11.90 -0.26
C ARG A 188 -34.85 12.02 1.21
N ILE A 189 -34.75 13.21 1.78
CA ILE A 189 -35.50 13.68 2.97
C ILE A 189 -35.74 15.18 2.82
#